data_AF-A0A8S2WDK9-F1
#
_entry.id   AF-A0A8S2WDK9-F1
#
_cell.length_a   1.000
_cell.length_b   1.000
_cell.length_c   1.000
_cell.angle_alpha   90.00
_cell.angle_beta   90.00
_cell.angle_gamma   90.00
#
_symmetry.space_group_name_H-M   'P 1'
#
loop_
_entity.id
_entity.type
_entity.pdbx_description
1 polymer ?
#
loop_
_entity_poly.entity_id
_entity_poly.type
_entity_poly.pdbx_seq_one_letter_code
_entity_poly.pdbx_strand_id
1 'polypeptide(L)'
;IDVELLNSLVVTQENFRFALNQSNPSALHEIVIEEPRTTWEDIGGLENVKRELQRHVQYYDGHPRKFLKFDTTSSHGVLFFGPPGC
;
A
#
# COMPACT_ATOMS: atom_id res chain seq x y z
N ILE A 1 -35.32 -16.68 -22.10
CA ILE A 1 -34.18 -15.88 -22.62
C ILE A 1 -33.80 -16.52 -23.93
N ASP A 2 -33.71 -15.73 -24.99
CA ASP A 2 -33.41 -16.24 -26.33
C ASP A 2 -32.02 -16.90 -26.37
N VAL A 3 -31.97 -18.15 -26.82
CA VAL A 3 -30.76 -18.98 -26.84
C VAL A 3 -29.78 -18.46 -27.90
N GLU A 4 -30.28 -17.89 -29.00
CA GLU A 4 -29.42 -17.30 -30.03
C GLU A 4 -28.73 -16.04 -29.53
N LEU A 5 -29.44 -15.22 -28.76
CA LEU A 5 -28.89 -14.02 -28.15
C LEU A 5 -27.76 -14.36 -27.18
N LEU A 6 -27.91 -15.39 -26.34
CA LEU A 6 -26.88 -15.83 -25.40
C LEU A 6 -25.61 -16.32 -26.11
N ASN A 7 -25.76 -17.02 -27.23
CA ASN A 7 -24.63 -17.53 -28.01
C ASN A 7 -23.87 -16.42 -28.78
N SER A 8 -24.52 -15.28 -29.03
CA SER A 8 -23.92 -14.11 -29.68
C SER A 8 -23.16 -13.17 -28.75
N LEU A 9 -23.25 -13.38 -27.42
CA LEU A 9 -22.55 -12.53 -26.46
C LEU A 9 -21.04 -12.76 -26.55
N VAL A 10 -20.32 -11.71 -26.94
CA VAL A 10 -18.86 -11.70 -27.01
C VAL A 10 -18.33 -10.72 -25.97
N VAL A 11 -17.43 -11.22 -25.11
CA VAL A 11 -16.73 -10.39 -24.13
C VAL A 11 -15.52 -9.75 -24.80
N THR A 12 -15.43 -8.42 -24.74
CA THR A 12 -14.31 -7.65 -25.28
C THR A 12 -13.44 -7.05 -24.19
N GLN A 13 -12.23 -6.59 -24.55
CA GLN A 13 -11.33 -5.89 -23.64
C GLN A 13 -11.97 -4.66 -22.98
N GLU A 14 -12.93 -4.01 -23.64
CA GLU A 14 -13.67 -2.87 -23.10
C GLU A 14 -14.60 -3.30 -21.95
N ASN A 15 -15.21 -4.48 -22.04
CA ASN A 15 -16.02 -5.00 -20.94
C ASN A 15 -15.17 -5.23 -19.68
N PHE A 16 -13.93 -5.72 -19.83
CA PHE A 16 -12.99 -5.85 -18.71
C PHE A 16 -12.62 -4.49 -18.11
N ARG A 17 -12.32 -3.47 -18.94
CA ARG A 17 -12.02 -2.12 -18.44
C ARG A 17 -13.21 -1.49 -17.71
N PHE A 18 -14.42 -1.69 -18.22
CA PHE A 18 -15.64 -1.24 -17.59
C PHE A 18 -15.88 -1.92 -16.24
N ALA A 19 -15.72 -3.25 -16.18
CA ALA A 19 -15.87 -4.02 -14.95
C ALA A 19 -14.83 -3.61 -13.89
N LEU A 20 -13.56 -3.41 -14.28
CA LEU A 20 -12.49 -2.97 -13.38
C LEU A 20 -12.77 -1.61 -12.73
N ASN A 21 -13.46 -0.71 -13.42
CA ASN A 21 -13.86 0.59 -12.87
C ASN A 21 -15.04 0.50 -11.90
N GLN A 22 -15.85 -0.56 -11.97
CA GLN A 22 -17.00 -0.77 -11.10
C GLN A 22 -16.71 -1.71 -9.93
N SER A 23 -15.78 -2.65 -10.11
CA SER A 23 -15.34 -3.55 -9.06
C SER A 23 -14.35 -2.83 -8.16
N ASN A 24 -14.66 -2.72 -6.87
CA ASN A 24 -13.63 -2.36 -5.90
C ASN A 24 -12.62 -3.53 -5.83
N PRO A 25 -11.30 -3.29 -5.91
CA PRO A 25 -10.31 -4.35 -5.80
C PRO A 25 -10.53 -5.12 -4.50
N SER A 26 -10.58 -6.46 -4.55
CA SER A 26 -10.66 -7.29 -3.35
C SER A 26 -9.50 -7.01 -2.37
N ALA A 27 -8.35 -6.58 -2.90
CA ALA A 27 -7.19 -6.14 -2.13
C ALA A 27 -7.46 -4.94 -1.21
N LEU A 28 -8.46 -4.10 -1.51
CA LEU A 28 -8.84 -2.96 -0.66
C LEU A 28 -9.93 -3.32 0.35
N HIS A 29 -10.55 -4.50 0.23
CA HIS A 29 -11.69 -4.88 1.07
C HIS A 29 -11.28 -5.17 2.53
N GLU A 30 -9.99 -5.44 2.78
CA GLU A 30 -9.44 -5.74 4.12
C GLU A 30 -8.46 -4.68 4.66
N ILE A 31 -8.23 -3.58 3.93
CA ILE A 31 -7.32 -2.52 4.40
C ILE A 31 -8.15 -1.48 5.16
N VAL A 32 -8.41 -1.75 6.43
CA VAL A 32 -8.91 -0.72 7.34
C VAL A 32 -7.74 0.21 7.63
N ILE A 33 -7.78 1.42 7.07
CA ILE A 33 -6.86 2.49 7.45
C ILE A 33 -7.31 2.96 8.83
N GLU A 34 -6.76 2.37 9.87
CA GLU A 34 -6.94 2.86 11.24
C GLU A 34 -6.05 4.07 11.44
N GLU A 35 -6.65 5.19 11.83
CA GLU A 35 -5.89 6.35 12.28
C GLU A 35 -5.20 5.99 13.61
N PRO A 36 -3.86 6.08 13.69
CA PRO A 36 -3.14 5.69 14.88
C PRO A 36 -3.54 6.62 16.03
N ARG A 37 -3.99 6.04 17.15
CA ARG A 37 -4.29 6.80 18.38
C ARG A 37 -3.06 7.12 19.22
N THR A 38 -1.89 6.63 18.81
CA THR A 38 -0.63 6.67 19.56
C THR A 38 0.39 7.51 18.81
N THR A 39 1.08 8.40 19.52
CA THR A 39 2.15 9.25 18.96
C THR A 39 3.55 8.70 19.30
N TRP A 40 4.60 9.33 18.74
CA TRP A 40 5.99 8.90 19.01
C TRP A 40 6.41 9.14 20.46
N GLU A 41 5.79 10.11 21.11
CA GLU A 41 5.99 10.49 22.50
C GLU A 41 5.38 9.46 23.47
N ASP A 42 4.32 8.75 23.05
CA ASP A 42 3.65 7.73 23.85
C ASP A 42 4.47 6.41 23.95
N ILE A 43 5.45 6.22 23.07
CA ILE A 43 6.28 5.02 23.02
C ILE A 43 7.50 5.22 23.94
N GLY A 44 7.69 4.38 24.95
CA GLY A 44 8.89 4.44 25.80
C GLY A 44 10.12 3.79 25.14
N GLY A 45 11.28 4.45 25.16
CA GLY A 45 12.54 3.87 24.69
C GLY A 45 12.66 3.74 23.17
N LEU A 46 13.44 2.75 22.71
CA LEU A 46 13.68 2.47 21.27
C LEU A 46 14.17 3.66 20.43
N GLU A 47 14.85 4.63 21.04
CA GLU A 47 15.24 5.89 20.39
C GLU A 47 16.01 5.72 19.08
N ASN A 48 16.87 4.71 19.00
CA ASN A 48 17.57 4.41 17.75
C ASN A 48 16.60 3.92 16.66
N VAL A 49 15.70 3.00 17.01
CA VAL A 49 14.74 2.40 16.08
C VAL A 49 13.74 3.44 15.59
N LYS A 50 13.17 4.25 16.49
CA LYS A 50 12.27 5.37 16.12
C LYS A 50 12.94 6.29 15.12
N ARG A 51 14.18 6.69 15.39
CA ARG A 51 14.96 7.60 14.54
C ARG A 51 15.27 6.99 13.18
N GLU A 52 15.59 5.70 13.10
CA GLU A 52 15.83 5.01 11.83
C GLU A 52 14.55 4.88 11.02
N LEU A 53 13.44 4.53 11.67
CA LEU A 53 12.14 4.40 11.04
C LEU A 53 11.62 5.74 10.51
N GLN A 54 11.72 6.82 11.31
CA GLN A 54 11.38 8.18 10.89
C GLN A 54 12.22 8.62 9.69
N ARG A 55 13.55 8.39 9.73
CA ARG A 55 14.42 8.70 8.60
C ARG A 55 14.02 7.92 7.36
N HIS A 56 13.72 6.64 7.50
CA HIS A 56 13.36 5.80 6.37
C HIS A 56 12.04 6.24 5.74
N VAL A 57 11.01 6.48 6.55
CA VAL A 57 9.65 6.82 6.08
C VAL A 57 9.54 8.28 5.61
N GLN A 58 10.02 9.25 6.39
CA GLN A 58 9.87 10.69 6.06
C GLN A 58 10.73 11.11 4.86
N TYR A 59 11.83 10.40 4.60
CA TYR A 59 12.71 10.72 3.47
C TYR A 59 12.06 10.42 2.11
N TYR A 60 11.09 9.50 2.05
CA TYR A 60 10.28 9.26 0.83
C TYR A 60 9.28 10.39 0.56
N ASP A 61 8.57 10.84 1.58
CA ASP A 61 7.53 11.85 1.43
C ASP A 61 8.11 13.24 1.07
N GLY A 62 9.22 13.62 1.72
CA GLY A 62 9.79 14.96 1.55
C GLY A 62 10.64 15.18 0.29
N HIS A 63 11.13 14.13 -0.38
CA HIS A 63 12.17 14.27 -1.43
C HIS A 63 12.04 13.33 -2.65
N PRO A 64 10.88 13.24 -3.31
CA PRO A 64 10.67 12.33 -4.44
C PRO A 64 11.64 12.57 -5.61
N ARG A 65 12.05 13.83 -5.86
CA ARG A 65 13.00 14.20 -6.92
C ARG A 65 14.43 13.73 -6.70
N LYS A 66 14.84 13.48 -5.44
CA LYS A 66 16.20 13.00 -5.15
C LYS A 66 16.34 11.53 -5.53
N PHE A 67 15.32 10.71 -5.30
CA PHE A 67 15.30 9.30 -5.69
C PHE A 67 15.32 9.09 -7.20
N LEU A 68 14.60 9.91 -7.96
CA LEU A 68 14.60 9.85 -9.43
C LEU A 68 15.97 10.12 -10.06
N LYS A 69 16.84 10.87 -9.36
CA LYS A 69 18.15 11.30 -9.87
C LYS A 69 19.28 10.31 -9.58
N PHE A 70 19.15 9.52 -8.51
CA PHE A 70 20.23 8.64 -8.05
C PHE A 70 19.99 7.15 -8.34
N ASP A 71 18.90 6.80 -9.04
CA ASP A 71 18.48 5.42 -9.37
C ASP A 71 18.66 4.44 -8.19
N THR A 72 18.53 4.98 -6.98
CA THR A 72 18.76 4.25 -5.77
C THR A 72 17.43 3.60 -5.47
N THR A 73 17.34 2.30 -5.72
CA THR A 73 16.20 1.49 -5.33
C THR A 73 15.96 1.70 -3.84
N SER A 74 14.82 2.31 -3.55
CA SER A 74 14.26 2.38 -2.21
C SER A 74 14.39 1.03 -1.52
N SER A 75 14.99 0.95 -0.33
CA SER A 75 14.93 -0.31 0.43
C SER A 75 13.47 -0.52 0.85
N HIS A 76 12.78 -1.38 0.09
CA HIS A 76 11.37 -1.68 0.23
C HIS A 76 11.17 -2.68 1.37
N GLY A 77 11.24 -2.22 2.62
CA GLY A 77 10.80 -3.03 3.74
C GLY A 77 11.51 -2.72 5.04
N VAL A 78 10.73 -2.72 6.13
CA VAL A 78 11.22 -2.72 7.50
C VAL A 78 10.77 -4.04 8.13
N LEU A 79 11.70 -4.81 8.68
CA LEU A 79 11.39 -6.01 9.45
C LEU A 79 11.46 -5.68 10.94
N PHE A 80 10.32 -5.76 11.62
CA PHE A 80 10.29 -5.67 13.08
C PHE A 80 10.55 -7.05 13.69
N PHE A 81 11.51 -7.14 14.61
CA PHE A 81 11.80 -8.36 15.36
C PHE A 81 12.22 -8.02 16.80
N GLY A 82 11.81 -8.86 17.75
CA GLY A 82 12.09 -8.67 19.17
C GLY A 82 11.31 -9.67 20.03
N PRO A 83 11.66 -9.80 21.32
CA PRO A 83 10.86 -10.58 22.26
C PRO A 83 9.48 -9.92 22.47
N PRO A 84 8.47 -10.69 22.90
CA PRO A 84 7.12 -10.16 23.11
C PRO A 84 7.12 -9.05 24.17
N GLY A 85 6.51 -7.91 23.84
CA GLY A 85 6.39 -6.75 24.74
C GLY A 85 7.50 -5.72 24.66
N CYS A 86 8.37 -5.78 23.65
CA CYS A 86 9.35 -4.74 23.34
C CYS A 86 8.83 -3.68 22.37
#